data_AF-A0A7S2GN56-F1
#
_entry.id   AF-A0A7S2GN56-F1
#
_cell.length_a   1.000
_cell.length_b   1.000
_cell.length_c   1.000
_cell.angle_alpha   90.00
_cell.angle_beta   90.00
_cell.angle_gamma   90.00
#
_symmetry.space_group_name_H-M   'P 1'
#
loop_
_entity.id
_entity.type
_entity.pdbx_description
1 polymer ?
#
loop_
_entity_poly.entity_id
_entity_poly.type
_entity_poly.pdbx_seq_one_letter_code
_entity_poly.pdbx_strand_id
1 'polypeptide(L)'
;DLLWLAAVALAGYHDQGLLSDMKYQRTLQEELKESNDRVADSLFSGTPSAGDTVPEAASDDEDLPPSRRPPPRRSQEKHSLRFEKDLRLTLYKHWGLEESMMHSSYFYGMLGLHRDKGLRALKNFFATAGIPPSDYRQMFSCMQMKSQKGIANKFRQHGKAYGLSEGKMFLDMIVRDLGPLGEMYRALYLNEVSCLDAVHVVSALLSVVPVELSGTRTESLPKDASGKPELQAVETIQREAMVANFWRAFDAVLCKEPQTLRDGIAAAVEVAKAVQSQGRLIWDTKAMHKSGNFYWCRIEQ
;
A
#
# COMPACT_ATOMS: atom_id res chain seq x y z
N ASP A 1 -14.54 4.86 -2.81
CA ASP A 1 -14.09 3.73 -3.67
C ASP A 1 -13.52 4.16 -5.01
N LEU A 2 -14.29 4.74 -5.94
CA LEU A 2 -13.74 5.10 -7.27
C LEU A 2 -12.53 6.05 -7.20
N LEU A 3 -12.63 7.11 -6.39
CA LEU A 3 -11.53 8.05 -6.19
C LEU A 3 -10.28 7.38 -5.57
N TRP A 4 -10.50 6.40 -4.70
CA TRP A 4 -9.44 5.59 -4.11
C TRP A 4 -8.77 4.69 -5.16
N LEU A 5 -9.55 4.00 -6.00
CA LEU A 5 -9.00 3.18 -7.09
C LEU A 5 -8.20 4.03 -8.08
N ALA A 6 -8.67 5.24 -8.41
CA ALA A 6 -7.94 6.19 -9.23
C ALA A 6 -6.61 6.61 -8.58
N ALA A 7 -6.61 6.85 -7.26
CA ALA A 7 -5.40 7.18 -6.50
C ALA A 7 -4.37 6.04 -6.50
N VAL A 8 -4.82 4.80 -6.29
CA VAL A 8 -3.96 3.61 -6.33
C VAL A 8 -3.41 3.39 -7.74
N ALA A 9 -4.22 3.55 -8.79
CA ALA A 9 -3.76 3.45 -10.17
C ALA A 9 -2.71 4.53 -10.51
N LEU A 10 -2.96 5.79 -10.12
CA LEU A 10 -2.03 6.89 -10.33
C LEU A 10 -0.68 6.64 -9.63
N ALA A 11 -0.72 6.19 -8.37
CA ALA A 11 0.47 5.80 -7.62
C ALA A 11 1.20 4.61 -8.27
N GLY A 12 0.46 3.63 -8.80
CA GLY A 12 1.03 2.48 -9.48
C GLY A 12 1.82 2.85 -10.73
N TYR A 13 1.25 3.72 -11.59
CA TYR A 13 1.97 4.21 -12.77
C TYR A 13 3.22 5.03 -12.40
N HIS A 14 3.17 5.78 -11.31
CA HIS A 14 4.34 6.53 -10.81
C HIS A 14 5.42 5.60 -10.24
N ASP A 15 5.04 4.60 -9.45
CA ASP A 15 5.98 3.66 -8.85
C ASP A 15 6.70 2.80 -9.90
N GLN A 16 5.98 2.40 -10.97
CA GLN A 16 6.56 1.70 -12.12
C GLN A 16 7.43 2.58 -13.03
N GLY A 17 7.51 3.89 -12.76
CA GLY A 17 8.27 4.84 -13.58
C GLY A 17 7.62 5.18 -14.94
N LEU A 18 6.35 4.81 -15.12
CA LEU A 18 5.56 5.12 -16.33
C LEU A 18 5.02 6.56 -16.32
N LEU A 19 5.05 7.22 -15.15
CA LEU A 19 4.61 8.59 -14.96
C LEU A 19 5.74 9.45 -14.38
N SER A 20 5.96 10.64 -14.95
CA SER A 20 6.92 11.59 -14.40
C SER A 20 6.43 12.20 -13.08
N ASP A 21 7.36 12.59 -12.20
CA ASP A 21 7.06 13.24 -10.92
C ASP A 21 6.13 14.46 -11.12
N MET A 22 6.40 15.28 -12.13
CA MET A 22 5.60 16.47 -12.45
C MET A 22 4.16 16.11 -12.83
N LYS A 23 3.97 15.08 -13.66
CA LYS A 23 2.63 14.66 -14.10
C LYS A 23 1.87 13.99 -12.97
N TYR A 24 2.55 13.18 -12.14
CA TYR A 24 1.98 12.61 -10.93
C TYR A 24 1.44 13.70 -9.99
N GLN A 25 2.30 14.68 -9.64
CA GLN A 25 1.93 15.76 -8.72
C GLN A 25 0.78 16.60 -9.28
N ARG A 26 0.80 16.91 -10.57
CA ARG A 26 -0.28 17.66 -11.23
C ARG A 26 -1.61 16.92 -11.12
N THR A 27 -1.68 15.69 -11.61
CA THR A 27 -2.94 14.89 -11.58
C THR A 27 -3.43 14.66 -10.15
N LEU A 28 -2.52 14.44 -9.19
CA LEU A 28 -2.89 14.28 -7.78
C LEU A 28 -3.53 15.55 -7.20
N GLN A 29 -2.93 16.73 -7.43
CA GLN A 29 -3.39 18.00 -6.86
C GLN A 29 -4.59 18.59 -7.60
N GLU A 30 -4.55 18.60 -8.93
CA GLU A 30 -5.57 19.28 -9.75
C GLU A 30 -6.81 18.40 -9.97
N GLU A 31 -6.67 17.07 -10.02
CA GLU A 31 -7.82 16.20 -10.29
C GLU A 31 -8.31 15.49 -9.04
N LEU A 32 -7.44 14.71 -8.39
CA LEU A 32 -7.89 13.83 -7.29
C LEU A 32 -8.20 14.62 -6.01
N LYS A 33 -7.36 15.60 -5.64
CA LYS A 33 -7.57 16.43 -4.45
C LYS A 33 -8.79 17.31 -4.59
N GLU A 34 -8.89 18.04 -5.70
CA GLU A 34 -10.06 18.88 -5.96
C GLU A 34 -11.36 18.04 -5.97
N SER A 35 -11.32 16.84 -6.56
CA SER A 35 -12.48 15.93 -6.53
C SER A 35 -12.84 15.47 -5.11
N ASN A 36 -11.84 15.19 -4.26
CA ASN A 36 -12.07 14.83 -2.88
C ASN A 36 -12.68 15.98 -2.08
N ASP A 37 -12.15 17.19 -2.26
CA ASP A 37 -12.60 18.39 -1.56
C ASP A 37 -14.06 18.72 -1.94
N ARG A 38 -14.42 18.61 -3.22
CA ARG A 38 -15.82 18.74 -3.69
C ARG A 38 -16.75 17.71 -3.06
N VAL A 39 -16.30 16.46 -2.94
CA VAL A 39 -17.08 15.40 -2.28
C VAL A 39 -17.26 15.72 -0.79
N ALA A 40 -16.21 16.17 -0.11
CA ALA A 40 -16.28 16.57 1.28
C ALA A 40 -17.28 17.71 1.48
N ASP A 41 -17.20 18.77 0.68
CA ASP A 41 -18.11 19.92 0.76
C ASP A 41 -19.57 19.54 0.56
N SER A 42 -19.87 18.65 -0.39
CA SER A 42 -21.24 18.15 -0.62
C SER A 42 -21.84 17.40 0.56
N LEU A 43 -20.99 16.78 1.40
CA LEU A 43 -21.43 16.08 2.62
C LEU A 43 -21.71 17.05 3.77
N PHE A 44 -21.01 18.19 3.82
CA PHE A 44 -21.23 19.23 4.83
C PHE A 44 -22.33 20.22 4.43
N SER A 45 -22.58 20.42 3.14
CA SER A 45 -23.60 21.34 2.62
C SER A 45 -25.00 20.73 2.53
N GLY A 46 -25.26 19.59 3.18
CA GLY A 46 -26.58 18.97 3.27
C GLY A 46 -27.56 19.89 4.01
N THR A 47 -28.15 20.84 3.30
CA THR A 47 -29.38 21.52 3.67
C THR A 47 -30.47 20.48 3.92
N PRO A 48 -31.31 20.62 4.97
CA PRO A 48 -32.50 19.79 5.08
C PRO A 48 -33.34 20.07 3.83
N SER A 49 -33.55 19.03 3.01
CA SER A 49 -34.38 19.12 1.83
C SER A 49 -35.78 19.58 2.24
N ALA A 50 -36.13 20.81 1.88
CA ALA A 50 -37.50 21.31 1.89
C ALA A 50 -38.31 20.50 0.87
N GLY A 51 -38.80 19.33 1.30
CA GLY A 51 -39.50 18.39 0.45
C GLY A 51 -40.40 17.41 1.20
N ASP A 52 -40.61 17.58 2.51
CA ASP A 52 -41.71 16.96 3.24
C ASP A 52 -42.71 18.04 3.62
N THR A 53 -43.46 18.52 2.63
CA THR A 53 -44.71 19.23 2.88
C THR A 53 -45.70 18.21 3.44
N VAL A 54 -45.70 18.06 4.77
CA VAL A 54 -46.80 17.39 5.47
C VAL A 54 -48.04 18.25 5.25
N PRO A 55 -49.13 17.75 4.64
CA PRO A 55 -50.38 18.50 4.63
C PRO A 55 -50.86 18.62 6.07
N GLU A 56 -51.10 19.87 6.48
CA GLU A 56 -51.71 20.29 7.74
C GLU A 56 -53.08 19.61 7.89
N ALA A 57 -53.09 18.43 8.51
CA ALA A 57 -54.28 17.83 9.06
C ALA A 57 -54.37 18.30 10.51
N ALA A 58 -55.37 19.14 10.78
CA ALA A 58 -55.77 19.52 12.12
C ALA A 58 -55.97 18.27 12.99
N SER A 59 -55.36 18.26 14.18
CA SER A 59 -55.71 17.35 15.25
C SER A 59 -55.88 18.16 16.52
N ASP A 60 -57.14 18.34 16.92
CA ASP A 60 -57.50 18.35 18.33
C ASP A 60 -57.45 16.90 18.86
N ASP A 61 -57.14 16.79 20.15
CA ASP A 61 -57.28 15.64 21.06
C ASP A 61 -56.14 14.60 21.15
N GLU A 62 -55.24 14.87 22.12
CA GLU A 62 -54.86 14.09 23.32
C GLU A 62 -54.66 12.54 23.29
N ASP A 63 -53.60 12.14 24.02
CA ASP A 63 -53.25 10.81 24.56
C ASP A 63 -52.81 9.66 23.63
N LEU A 64 -51.49 9.36 23.57
CA LEU A 64 -50.91 7.99 23.53
C LEU A 64 -49.35 7.97 23.74
N PRO A 65 -48.74 6.89 24.32
CA PRO A 65 -47.41 6.91 24.97
C PRO A 65 -46.18 6.71 24.04
N PRO A 66 -44.94 6.98 24.52
CA PRO A 66 -43.76 7.10 23.67
C PRO A 66 -43.03 5.77 23.51
N SER A 67 -43.26 5.04 22.40
CA SER A 67 -42.24 4.08 21.95
C SER A 67 -42.44 3.63 20.51
N ARG A 68 -41.66 4.23 19.62
CA ARG A 68 -40.98 3.63 18.44
C ARG A 68 -40.32 4.75 17.65
N ARG A 69 -39.29 5.37 18.23
CA ARG A 69 -38.31 6.08 17.40
C ARG A 69 -37.59 4.99 16.59
N PRO A 70 -37.56 5.05 15.24
CA PRO A 70 -36.63 4.19 14.51
C PRO A 70 -35.22 4.50 15.00
N PRO A 71 -34.33 3.50 15.18
CA PRO A 71 -32.96 3.78 15.57
C PRO A 71 -32.33 4.74 14.56
N PRO A 72 -31.41 5.62 14.98
CA PRO A 72 -30.66 6.43 14.04
C PRO A 72 -30.08 5.49 12.98
N ARG A 73 -30.36 5.80 11.71
CA ARG A 73 -29.79 5.09 10.56
C ARG A 73 -28.29 4.96 10.83
N ARG A 74 -27.80 3.71 10.92
CA ARG A 74 -26.36 3.40 10.98
C ARG A 74 -25.64 4.36 10.05
N SER A 75 -24.86 5.28 10.59
CA SER A 75 -23.91 6.06 9.84
C SER A 75 -23.08 5.06 9.06
N GLN A 76 -23.30 4.97 7.74
CA GLN A 76 -22.41 4.24 6.85
C GLN A 76 -21.01 4.77 7.17
N GLU A 77 -20.13 3.90 7.68
CA GLU A 77 -18.73 4.22 7.94
C GLU A 77 -18.08 4.57 6.59
N LYS A 78 -18.18 5.84 6.21
CA LYS A 78 -17.54 6.36 5.02
C LYS A 78 -16.07 6.53 5.36
N HIS A 79 -15.26 5.54 4.97
CA HIS A 79 -13.81 5.63 4.91
C HIS A 79 -13.38 6.97 4.29
N SER A 80 -12.83 7.87 5.10
CA SER A 80 -12.34 9.18 4.63
C SER A 80 -11.06 9.01 3.84
N LEU A 81 -10.91 9.79 2.77
CA LEU A 81 -9.66 9.92 2.04
C LEU A 81 -8.99 11.22 2.49
N ARG A 82 -7.71 11.13 2.86
CA ARG A 82 -6.89 12.26 3.25
C ARG A 82 -5.72 12.43 2.29
N PHE A 83 -5.35 13.69 2.07
CA PHE A 83 -4.13 14.03 1.35
C PHE A 83 -3.02 14.25 2.36
N GLU A 84 -1.92 13.53 2.18
CA GLU A 84 -0.78 13.57 3.09
C GLU A 84 0.52 13.60 2.30
N LYS A 85 1.50 14.35 2.79
CA LYS A 85 2.87 14.30 2.29
C LYS A 85 3.72 13.50 3.26
N ASP A 86 3.99 12.25 2.91
CA ASP A 86 4.63 11.29 3.81
C ASP A 86 5.90 10.67 3.19
N LEU A 87 6.65 9.91 3.98
CA LEU A 87 7.86 9.22 3.56
C LEU A 87 7.57 8.20 2.45
N ARG A 88 8.33 8.29 1.36
CA ARG A 88 8.33 7.33 0.26
C ARG A 88 9.16 6.09 0.63
N LEU A 89 8.69 5.38 1.65
CA LEU A 89 9.31 4.16 2.17
C LEU A 89 8.37 2.97 1.99
N THR A 90 8.87 1.87 1.44
CA THR A 90 8.11 0.65 1.16
C THR A 90 7.48 0.10 2.44
N LEU A 91 6.15 0.21 2.56
CA LEU A 91 5.35 -0.40 3.62
C LEU A 91 5.79 -0.02 5.04
N TYR A 92 6.45 1.14 5.24
CA TYR A 92 7.15 1.45 6.49
C TYR A 92 6.24 1.48 7.72
N LYS A 93 4.95 1.76 7.51
CA LYS A 93 3.89 1.74 8.52
C LYS A 93 3.47 0.32 8.94
N HIS A 94 3.94 -0.72 8.23
CA HIS A 94 3.51 -2.11 8.40
C HIS A 94 4.60 -3.08 8.91
N TRP A 95 5.86 -2.62 9.03
CA TRP A 95 7.00 -3.41 9.53
C TRP A 95 8.09 -2.52 10.13
N GLY A 96 9.34 -3.00 10.22
CA GLY A 96 10.46 -2.25 10.79
C GLY A 96 10.91 -1.10 9.90
N LEU A 97 11.27 0.03 10.50
CA LEU A 97 11.74 1.22 9.76
C LEU A 97 13.10 0.96 9.07
N GLU A 98 14.02 0.27 9.73
CA GLU A 98 15.31 -0.15 9.14
C GLU A 98 15.08 -1.08 7.95
N GLU A 99 14.17 -2.05 8.08
CA GLU A 99 13.80 -2.94 6.99
C GLU A 99 13.19 -2.16 5.83
N SER A 100 12.22 -1.29 6.08
CA SER A 100 11.59 -0.49 5.04
C SER A 100 12.59 0.36 4.24
N MET A 101 13.56 1.00 4.92
CA MET A 101 14.64 1.75 4.25
C MET A 101 15.55 0.86 3.41
N MET A 102 15.85 -0.35 3.88
CA MET A 102 16.64 -1.33 3.12
C MET A 102 15.92 -1.87 1.88
N HIS A 103 14.59 -1.79 1.83
CA HIS A 103 13.79 -2.27 0.71
C HIS A 103 13.24 -1.14 -0.18
N SER A 104 13.57 0.12 0.13
CA SER A 104 13.19 1.28 -0.67
C SER A 104 14.32 1.67 -1.62
N SER A 105 14.10 1.54 -2.93
CA SER A 105 15.12 1.73 -3.98
C SER A 105 15.94 3.02 -3.86
N TYR A 106 15.27 4.15 -3.60
CA TYR A 106 15.92 5.45 -3.41
C TYR A 106 16.92 5.44 -2.23
N PHE A 107 16.47 4.99 -1.06
CA PHE A 107 17.29 4.95 0.15
C PHE A 107 18.41 3.92 0.02
N TYR A 108 18.11 2.76 -0.57
CA TYR A 108 19.09 1.70 -0.84
C TYR A 108 20.25 2.20 -1.71
N GLY A 109 19.93 2.86 -2.81
CA GLY A 109 20.91 3.44 -3.74
C GLY A 109 21.70 4.59 -3.12
N MET A 110 21.01 5.57 -2.53
CA MET A 110 21.64 6.79 -2.00
C MET A 110 22.56 6.53 -0.82
N LEU A 111 22.18 5.65 0.11
CA LEU A 111 23.02 5.28 1.26
C LEU A 111 24.04 4.19 0.92
N GLY A 112 23.93 3.54 -0.25
CA GLY A 112 24.79 2.44 -0.64
C GLY A 112 24.65 1.23 0.29
N LEU A 113 23.41 0.82 0.60
CA LEU A 113 23.09 -0.21 1.60
C LEU A 113 23.56 -1.62 1.23
N HIS A 114 24.03 -1.82 -0.01
CA HIS A 114 24.74 -3.03 -0.43
C HIS A 114 26.13 -3.19 0.23
N ARG A 115 26.67 -2.13 0.86
CA ARG A 115 28.00 -2.12 1.50
C ARG A 115 27.88 -1.94 3.01
N ASP A 116 28.84 -2.50 3.75
CA ASP A 116 28.95 -2.29 5.20
C ASP A 116 29.07 -0.81 5.58
N LYS A 117 29.71 0.00 4.73
CA LYS A 117 29.80 1.45 4.94
C LYS A 117 28.42 2.10 4.89
N GLY A 118 27.56 1.65 3.98
CA GLY A 118 26.18 2.15 3.87
C GLY A 118 25.31 1.71 5.05
N LEU A 119 25.45 0.45 5.49
CA LEU A 119 24.77 -0.04 6.70
C LEU A 119 25.20 0.74 7.96
N ARG A 120 26.48 1.09 8.08
CA ARG A 120 26.96 1.98 9.15
C ARG A 120 26.40 3.40 9.01
N ALA A 121 26.32 3.94 7.79
CA ALA A 121 25.73 5.25 7.54
C ALA A 121 24.24 5.29 7.92
N LEU A 122 23.48 4.24 7.63
CA LEU A 122 22.07 4.11 8.04
C LEU A 122 21.92 4.14 9.57
N LYS A 123 22.74 3.37 10.29
CA LYS A 123 22.73 3.37 11.76
C LYS A 123 23.15 4.71 12.34
N ASN A 124 24.16 5.36 11.74
CA ASN A 124 24.58 6.70 12.12
C ASN A 124 23.48 7.74 11.85
N PHE A 125 22.72 7.61 10.76
CA PHE A 125 21.57 8.47 10.47
C PHE A 125 20.52 8.37 11.58
N PHE A 126 20.12 7.15 11.97
CA PHE A 126 19.18 6.97 13.08
C PHE A 126 19.71 7.54 14.40
N ALA A 127 20.99 7.32 14.71
CA ALA A 127 21.61 7.90 15.90
C ALA A 127 21.59 9.44 15.87
N THR A 128 21.95 10.05 14.74
CA THR A 128 21.94 11.51 14.55
C THR A 128 20.53 12.08 14.67
N ALA A 129 19.54 11.35 14.16
CA ALA A 129 18.13 11.72 14.22
C ALA A 129 17.48 11.47 15.60
N GLY A 130 18.22 10.91 16.55
CA GLY A 130 17.69 10.55 17.87
C GLY A 130 16.60 9.48 17.78
N ILE A 131 16.78 8.46 16.93
CA ILE A 131 15.90 7.29 16.82
C ILE A 131 16.66 6.08 17.39
N PRO A 132 16.25 5.55 18.56
CA PRO A 132 16.98 4.45 19.19
C PRO A 132 16.85 3.14 18.41
N PRO A 133 17.81 2.20 18.56
CA PRO A 133 17.74 0.88 17.92
C PRO A 133 16.49 0.07 18.23
N SER A 134 15.90 0.25 19.41
CA SER A 134 14.63 -0.39 19.75
C SER A 134 13.50 0.10 18.86
N ASP A 135 13.48 1.39 18.48
CA ASP A 135 12.41 1.99 17.69
C ASP A 135 12.51 1.62 16.21
N TYR A 136 13.70 1.66 15.60
CA TYR A 136 13.80 1.42 14.15
C TYR A 136 13.79 -0.08 13.76
N ARG A 137 13.98 -0.99 14.73
CA ARG A 137 13.95 -2.45 14.51
C ARG A 137 12.60 -3.10 14.82
N GLN A 138 11.79 -2.50 15.69
CA GLN A 138 10.46 -3.01 15.98
C GLN A 138 9.46 -2.53 14.92
N MET A 139 8.26 -3.12 14.93
CA MET A 139 7.17 -2.66 14.07
C MET A 139 6.89 -1.18 14.31
N PHE A 140 6.66 -0.41 13.24
CA PHE A 140 6.35 1.01 13.34
C PHE A 140 5.18 1.33 14.28
N SER A 141 4.18 0.45 14.34
CA SER A 141 3.04 0.55 15.26
C SER A 141 3.40 0.42 16.75
N CYS A 142 4.53 -0.22 17.05
CA CYS A 142 5.03 -0.42 18.42
C CYS A 142 6.05 0.65 18.84
N MET A 143 6.43 1.57 17.94
CA MET A 143 7.33 2.66 18.25
C MET A 143 6.78 3.58 19.34
N GLN A 144 7.68 4.19 20.10
CA GLN A 144 7.30 5.24 21.05
C GLN A 144 6.57 6.37 20.31
N MET A 145 5.39 6.78 20.83
CA MET A 145 4.51 7.76 20.19
C MET A 145 5.23 9.06 19.78
N LYS A 146 6.18 9.53 20.59
CA LYS A 146 6.99 10.72 20.28
C LYS A 146 7.90 10.51 19.06
N SER A 147 8.53 9.34 18.95
CA SER A 147 9.37 8.98 17.79
C SER A 147 8.52 8.77 16.55
N GLN A 148 7.38 8.09 16.69
CA GLN A 148 6.45 7.79 15.61
C GLN A 148 5.89 9.07 14.97
N LYS A 149 5.31 9.98 15.78
CA LYS A 149 4.77 11.26 15.30
C LYS A 149 5.84 12.22 14.77
N GLY A 150 7.07 12.09 15.25
CA GLY A 150 8.19 12.96 14.86
C GLY A 150 8.98 12.46 13.65
N ILE A 151 8.64 11.30 13.06
CA ILE A 151 9.52 10.62 12.11
C ILE A 151 9.79 11.44 10.86
N ALA A 152 8.75 11.99 10.24
CA ALA A 152 8.87 12.82 9.05
C ALA A 152 9.76 14.06 9.30
N ASN A 153 9.60 14.71 10.46
CA ASN A 153 10.43 15.86 10.83
C ASN A 153 11.90 15.48 11.03
N LYS A 154 12.18 14.34 11.66
CA LYS A 154 13.54 13.81 11.82
C LYS A 154 14.21 13.55 10.47
N PHE A 155 13.50 12.96 9.50
CA PHE A 155 14.01 12.74 8.16
C PHE A 155 14.29 14.07 7.43
N ARG A 156 13.41 15.06 7.52
CA ARG A 156 13.65 16.40 6.94
C ARG A 156 14.88 17.09 7.53
N GLN A 157 15.02 17.05 8.86
CA GLN A 157 16.10 17.73 9.57
C GLN A 157 17.48 17.09 9.30
N HIS A 158 17.55 15.76 9.26
CA HIS A 158 18.83 15.04 9.24
C HIS A 158 19.17 14.42 7.88
N GLY A 159 18.22 14.24 6.97
CA GLY A 159 18.42 13.52 5.71
C GLY A 159 19.47 14.15 4.79
N LYS A 160 19.52 15.49 4.72
CA LYS A 160 20.46 16.22 3.84
C LYS A 160 21.93 15.88 4.13
N ALA A 161 22.29 15.68 5.39
CA ALA A 161 23.66 15.33 5.79
C ALA A 161 24.11 13.96 5.26
N TYR A 162 23.16 13.10 4.89
CA TYR A 162 23.37 11.76 4.35
C TYR A 162 23.10 11.68 2.84
N GLY A 163 22.97 12.82 2.16
CA GLY A 163 22.68 12.89 0.73
C GLY A 163 21.21 12.62 0.38
N LEU A 164 20.32 12.51 1.37
CA LEU A 164 18.90 12.29 1.14
C LEU A 164 18.21 13.63 0.86
N SER A 165 17.70 13.80 -0.35
CA SER A 165 16.97 14.98 -0.80
C SER A 165 15.50 14.89 -0.43
N GLU A 166 14.95 15.95 0.16
CA GLU A 166 13.56 16.00 0.61
C GLU A 166 12.55 15.65 -0.49
N GLY A 167 12.72 16.21 -1.70
CA GLY A 167 11.83 15.94 -2.84
C GLY A 167 11.84 14.50 -3.36
N LYS A 168 12.75 13.64 -2.88
CA LYS A 168 12.78 12.20 -3.19
C LYS A 168 12.46 11.33 -1.97
N MET A 169 12.68 11.84 -0.75
CA MET A 169 12.30 11.17 0.48
C MET A 169 10.79 11.19 0.73
N PHE A 170 10.09 12.23 0.25
CA PHE A 170 8.68 12.44 0.52
C PHE A 170 7.86 12.38 -0.77
N LEU A 171 6.64 11.87 -0.65
CA LEU A 171 5.66 11.81 -1.73
C LEU A 171 4.33 12.35 -1.23
N ASP A 172 3.69 13.21 -2.04
CA ASP A 172 2.30 13.57 -1.82
C ASP A 172 1.44 12.37 -2.22
N MET A 173 0.54 11.93 -1.36
CA MET A 173 -0.23 10.71 -1.58
C MET A 173 -1.61 10.78 -0.91
N ILE A 174 -2.50 9.90 -1.34
CA ILE A 174 -3.82 9.73 -0.70
C ILE A 174 -3.73 8.58 0.29
N VAL A 175 -4.22 8.82 1.50
CA VAL A 175 -4.35 7.84 2.56
C VAL A 175 -5.83 7.58 2.79
N ARG A 176 -6.19 6.30 2.86
CA ARG A 176 -7.54 5.87 3.19
C ARG A 176 -7.63 5.52 4.66
N ASP A 177 -8.57 6.16 5.33
CA ASP A 177 -8.98 5.80 6.67
C ASP A 177 -9.85 4.58 6.65
N LEU A 178 -9.43 3.58 7.39
CA LEU A 178 -10.16 2.33 7.51
C LEU A 178 -11.08 2.35 8.71
N GLY A 179 -10.91 3.32 9.62
CA GLY A 179 -11.67 3.38 10.86
C GLY A 179 -11.38 2.16 11.75
N PRO A 180 -12.16 1.95 12.81
CA PRO A 180 -12.11 0.72 13.56
C PRO A 180 -12.82 -0.35 12.71
N LEU A 181 -12.11 -0.98 11.76
CA LEU A 181 -12.63 -2.12 11.00
C LEU A 181 -12.97 -3.28 11.98
N GLY A 182 -14.17 -3.21 12.58
CA GLY A 182 -14.65 -4.09 13.64
C GLY A 182 -14.06 -3.79 15.03
N GLU A 183 -14.91 -3.84 16.06
CA GLU A 183 -14.53 -3.65 17.48
C GLU A 183 -13.54 -4.71 18.02
N MET A 184 -13.26 -5.78 17.27
CA MET A 184 -12.45 -6.91 17.72
C MET A 184 -11.09 -7.04 17.03
N TYR A 185 -10.81 -6.29 15.96
CA TYR A 185 -9.62 -6.56 15.16
C TYR A 185 -8.73 -5.33 15.02
N ARG A 186 -7.60 -5.39 15.72
CA ARG A 186 -6.33 -4.71 15.40
C ARG A 186 -5.77 -5.15 14.03
N ALA A 187 -6.62 -5.39 13.03
CA ALA A 187 -6.23 -6.01 11.77
C ALA A 187 -5.23 -5.15 11.01
N LEU A 188 -5.27 -3.83 11.20
CA LEU A 188 -4.26 -2.90 10.74
C LEU A 188 -3.90 -2.04 11.91
N TYR A 189 -2.66 -2.13 12.38
CA TYR A 189 -2.25 -1.46 13.61
C TYR A 189 -2.48 0.06 13.62
N LEU A 190 -2.60 0.68 12.44
CA LEU A 190 -2.77 2.12 12.28
C LEU A 190 -4.16 2.51 11.74
N ASN A 191 -5.05 1.56 11.44
CA ASN A 191 -6.39 1.81 10.87
C ASN A 191 -6.39 2.69 9.62
N GLU A 192 -5.30 2.69 8.86
CA GLU A 192 -5.12 3.45 7.63
C GLU A 192 -4.26 2.67 6.64
N VAL A 193 -4.43 2.95 5.35
CA VAL A 193 -3.57 2.44 4.27
C VAL A 193 -3.33 3.54 3.26
N SER A 194 -2.08 3.73 2.88
CA SER A 194 -1.69 4.69 1.84
C SER A 194 -1.89 4.09 0.44
N CYS A 195 -2.13 4.93 -0.57
CA CYS A 195 -2.32 4.43 -1.93
C CYS A 195 -1.07 3.71 -2.47
N LEU A 196 0.14 4.10 -2.04
CA LEU A 196 1.39 3.42 -2.40
C LEU A 196 1.51 2.04 -1.72
N ASP A 197 1.10 1.91 -0.46
CA ASP A 197 1.07 0.60 0.21
C ASP A 197 0.07 -0.32 -0.49
N ALA A 198 -1.09 0.21 -0.90
CA ALA A 198 -2.06 -0.53 -1.69
C ALA A 198 -1.53 -0.97 -3.07
N VAL A 199 -0.67 -0.16 -3.72
CA VAL A 199 0.04 -0.57 -4.96
C VAL A 199 0.92 -1.78 -4.71
N HIS A 200 1.70 -1.77 -3.62
CA HIS A 200 2.54 -2.91 -3.27
C HIS A 200 1.70 -4.16 -2.94
N VAL A 201 0.58 -4.01 -2.23
CA VAL A 201 -0.37 -5.09 -1.95
C VAL A 201 -0.93 -5.70 -3.23
N VAL A 202 -1.46 -4.86 -4.13
CA VAL A 202 -2.03 -5.32 -5.42
C VAL A 202 -0.96 -6.01 -6.25
N SER A 203 0.21 -5.41 -6.38
CA SER A 203 1.32 -5.98 -7.16
C SER A 203 1.77 -7.32 -6.62
N ALA A 204 1.86 -7.46 -5.29
CA ALA A 204 2.24 -8.71 -4.66
C ALA A 204 1.20 -9.80 -4.89
N LEU A 205 -0.07 -9.52 -4.62
CA LEU A 205 -1.17 -10.48 -4.80
C LEU A 205 -1.33 -10.95 -6.25
N LEU A 206 -1.11 -10.06 -7.23
CA LEU A 206 -1.10 -10.42 -8.65
C LEU A 206 0.12 -11.28 -9.04
N SER A 207 1.24 -11.10 -8.35
CA SER A 207 2.52 -11.78 -8.66
C SER A 207 2.69 -13.14 -7.98
N VAL A 208 1.82 -13.49 -7.02
CA VAL A 208 1.87 -14.81 -6.37
C VAL A 208 1.61 -15.89 -7.41
N VAL A 209 2.60 -16.73 -7.70
CA VAL A 209 2.36 -17.97 -8.46
C VAL A 209 1.65 -18.93 -7.51
N PRO A 210 0.40 -19.35 -7.78
CA PRO A 210 -0.30 -20.22 -6.83
C PRO A 210 0.45 -21.53 -6.63
N VAL A 211 0.40 -22.04 -5.40
CA VAL A 211 0.98 -23.34 -5.00
C VAL A 211 0.46 -24.48 -5.87
N GLU A 212 -0.69 -24.30 -6.52
CA GLU A 212 -1.27 -25.21 -7.50
C GLU A 212 -0.36 -25.49 -8.71
N LEU A 213 0.58 -24.58 -9.02
CA LEU A 213 1.64 -24.78 -10.02
C LEU A 213 2.96 -25.28 -9.39
N SER A 214 3.04 -25.26 -8.05
CA SER A 214 4.15 -25.77 -7.25
C SER A 214 4.00 -27.30 -7.06
N GLY A 215 4.31 -28.04 -8.12
CA GLY A 215 4.54 -29.49 -8.10
C GLY A 215 3.30 -30.40 -8.13
N THR A 216 2.43 -30.33 -7.12
CA THR A 216 1.46 -31.42 -6.85
C THR A 216 0.34 -31.55 -7.88
N ARG A 217 -0.19 -30.45 -8.40
CA ARG A 217 -1.21 -30.47 -9.47
C ARG A 217 -0.57 -30.58 -10.86
N THR A 218 0.64 -30.05 -11.02
CA THR A 218 1.44 -30.14 -12.25
C THR A 218 1.80 -31.58 -12.61
N GLU A 219 2.02 -32.43 -11.61
CA GLU A 219 2.25 -33.88 -11.80
C GLU A 219 1.01 -34.64 -12.28
N SER A 220 -0.19 -34.14 -11.94
CA SER A 220 -1.47 -34.73 -12.34
C SER A 220 -1.97 -34.28 -13.72
N LEU A 221 -1.25 -33.36 -14.37
CA LEU A 221 -1.60 -32.88 -15.71
C LEU A 221 -1.40 -33.97 -16.77
N PRO A 222 -2.23 -33.98 -17.84
CA PRO A 222 -1.98 -34.79 -19.02
C PRO A 222 -0.56 -34.57 -19.52
N LYS A 223 0.10 -35.66 -19.90
CA LYS A 223 1.48 -35.61 -20.43
C LYS A 223 1.45 -35.77 -21.93
N ASP A 224 2.28 -35.00 -22.61
CA ASP A 224 2.51 -35.15 -24.05
C ASP A 224 3.31 -36.43 -24.36
N ALA A 225 3.53 -36.71 -25.65
CA ALA A 225 4.31 -37.86 -26.10
C ALA A 225 5.77 -37.86 -25.59
N SER A 226 6.28 -36.72 -25.09
CA SER A 226 7.61 -36.57 -24.50
C SER A 226 7.64 -36.78 -22.98
N GLY A 227 6.48 -37.06 -22.36
CA GLY A 227 6.34 -37.26 -20.92
C GLY A 227 6.32 -35.96 -20.10
N LYS A 228 6.24 -34.80 -20.76
CA LYS A 228 6.13 -33.49 -20.12
C LYS A 228 4.66 -33.09 -19.98
N PRO A 229 4.30 -32.23 -18.99
CA PRO A 229 2.94 -31.70 -18.90
C PRO A 229 2.54 -31.04 -20.22
N GLU A 230 1.35 -31.36 -20.71
CA GLU A 230 0.79 -30.78 -21.92
C GLU A 230 0.68 -29.26 -21.78
N LEU A 231 1.27 -28.53 -22.73
CA LEU A 231 1.39 -27.07 -22.67
C LEU A 231 0.03 -26.38 -22.46
N GLN A 232 -1.01 -26.83 -23.17
CA GLN A 232 -2.35 -26.25 -23.07
C GLN A 232 -2.96 -26.44 -21.67
N ALA A 233 -2.70 -27.58 -21.05
CA ALA A 233 -3.20 -27.86 -19.70
C ALA A 233 -2.49 -27.00 -18.66
N VAL A 234 -1.18 -26.78 -18.82
CA VAL A 234 -0.40 -25.85 -17.99
C VAL A 234 -0.91 -24.41 -18.15
N GLU A 235 -1.10 -23.93 -19.37
CA GLU A 235 -1.61 -22.58 -19.66
C GLU A 235 -3.01 -22.36 -19.07
N THR A 236 -3.87 -23.39 -19.12
CA THR A 236 -5.22 -23.32 -18.55
C THR A 236 -5.18 -23.13 -17.04
N ILE A 237 -4.42 -23.96 -16.31
CA ILE A 237 -4.28 -23.84 -14.85
C ILE A 237 -3.63 -22.51 -14.48
N GLN A 238 -2.58 -22.09 -15.22
CA GLN A 238 -1.94 -20.78 -15.01
C GLN A 238 -2.94 -19.64 -15.16
N ARG A 239 -3.81 -19.70 -16.18
CA ARG A 239 -4.85 -18.69 -16.40
C ARG A 239 -5.88 -18.68 -15.27
N GLU A 240 -6.35 -19.84 -14.81
CA GLU A 240 -7.27 -19.94 -13.68
C GLU A 240 -6.67 -19.33 -12.41
N ALA A 241 -5.42 -19.65 -12.13
CA ALA A 241 -4.61 -19.07 -11.06
C ALA A 241 -4.52 -17.53 -11.16
N MET A 242 -4.21 -16.99 -12.34
CA MET A 242 -4.12 -15.54 -12.57
C MET A 242 -5.46 -14.84 -12.36
N VAL A 243 -6.57 -15.47 -12.78
CA VAL A 243 -7.93 -14.93 -12.55
C VAL A 243 -8.27 -14.92 -11.06
N ALA A 244 -7.92 -15.97 -10.32
CA ALA A 244 -8.12 -16.00 -8.87
C ALA A 244 -7.29 -14.91 -8.16
N ASN A 245 -6.04 -14.70 -8.57
CA ASN A 245 -5.19 -13.62 -8.05
C ASN A 245 -5.79 -12.25 -8.33
N PHE A 246 -6.36 -12.03 -9.51
CA PHE A 246 -7.01 -10.77 -9.87
C PHE A 246 -8.14 -10.43 -8.90
N TRP A 247 -9.04 -11.38 -8.63
CA TRP A 247 -10.16 -11.15 -7.70
C TRP A 247 -9.67 -10.93 -6.27
N ARG A 248 -8.66 -11.69 -5.82
CA ARG A 248 -8.04 -11.47 -4.51
C ARG A 248 -7.42 -10.08 -4.37
N ALA A 249 -6.72 -9.61 -5.40
CA ALA A 249 -6.14 -8.27 -5.44
C ALA A 249 -7.21 -7.17 -5.50
N PHE A 250 -8.29 -7.40 -6.25
CA PHE A 250 -9.44 -6.50 -6.35
C PHE A 250 -10.15 -6.35 -5.00
N ASP A 251 -10.38 -7.45 -4.28
CA ASP A 251 -11.00 -7.40 -2.96
C ASP A 251 -10.09 -6.72 -1.93
N ALA A 252 -8.79 -7.00 -1.99
CA ALA A 252 -7.80 -6.37 -1.11
C ALA A 252 -7.72 -4.85 -1.30
N VAL A 253 -7.66 -4.36 -2.54
CA VAL A 253 -7.53 -2.92 -2.82
C VAL A 253 -8.75 -2.12 -2.39
N LEU A 254 -9.92 -2.75 -2.30
CA LEU A 254 -11.11 -2.07 -1.78
C LEU A 254 -11.06 -1.84 -0.27
N CYS A 255 -10.15 -2.51 0.45
CA CYS A 255 -9.95 -2.38 1.89
C CYS A 255 -11.22 -2.65 2.72
N LYS A 256 -12.14 -3.48 2.21
CA LYS A 256 -13.42 -3.81 2.86
C LYS A 256 -13.30 -4.96 3.86
N GLU A 257 -12.44 -5.92 3.54
CA GLU A 257 -12.20 -7.09 4.38
C GLU A 257 -10.81 -7.00 5.05
N PRO A 258 -10.73 -6.97 6.38
CA PRO A 258 -9.46 -6.76 7.07
C PRO A 258 -8.47 -7.92 6.91
N GLN A 259 -8.97 -9.15 6.83
CA GLN A 259 -8.12 -10.34 6.67
C GLN A 259 -7.41 -10.33 5.31
N THR A 260 -8.18 -10.11 4.24
CA THR A 260 -7.67 -10.06 2.86
C THR A 260 -6.61 -8.98 2.69
N LEU A 261 -6.82 -7.81 3.32
CA LEU A 261 -5.83 -6.73 3.33
C LEU A 261 -4.57 -7.07 4.13
N ARG A 262 -4.69 -7.73 5.30
CA ARG A 262 -3.53 -8.22 6.07
C ARG A 262 -2.69 -9.20 5.28
N ASP A 263 -3.32 -10.17 4.65
CA ASP A 263 -2.63 -11.18 3.86
C ASP A 263 -1.93 -10.54 2.67
N GLY A 264 -2.57 -9.54 2.05
CA GLY A 264 -1.97 -8.72 1.00
C GLY A 264 -0.73 -7.94 1.46
N ILE A 265 -0.77 -7.32 2.65
CA ILE A 265 0.38 -6.61 3.21
C ILE A 265 1.53 -7.58 3.53
N ALA A 266 1.21 -8.74 4.12
CA ALA A 266 2.21 -9.76 4.40
C ALA A 266 2.87 -10.27 3.11
N ALA A 267 2.08 -10.55 2.07
CA ALA A 267 2.60 -10.92 0.75
C ALA A 267 3.50 -9.82 0.16
N ALA A 268 3.10 -8.55 0.29
CA ALA A 268 3.89 -7.43 -0.22
C ALA A 268 5.23 -7.25 0.51
N VAL A 269 5.26 -7.48 1.83
CA VAL A 269 6.51 -7.52 2.61
C VAL A 269 7.43 -8.64 2.12
N GLU A 270 6.90 -9.85 1.91
CA GLU A 270 7.71 -10.98 1.44
C GLU A 270 8.23 -10.77 0.01
N VAL A 271 7.41 -10.19 -0.89
CA VAL A 271 7.85 -9.80 -2.23
C VAL A 271 8.96 -8.76 -2.16
N ALA A 272 8.83 -7.74 -1.32
CA ALA A 272 9.87 -6.72 -1.15
C ALA A 272 11.20 -7.36 -0.72
N LYS A 273 11.17 -8.26 0.28
CA LYS A 273 12.35 -9.01 0.72
C LYS A 273 12.95 -9.87 -0.39
N ALA A 274 12.11 -10.62 -1.11
CA ALA A 274 12.54 -11.48 -2.20
C ALA A 274 13.24 -10.67 -3.31
N VAL A 275 12.63 -9.57 -3.75
CA VAL A 275 13.21 -8.67 -4.77
C VAL A 275 14.57 -8.13 -4.32
N GLN A 276 14.68 -7.66 -3.08
CA GLN A 276 15.93 -7.11 -2.55
C GLN A 276 17.02 -8.19 -2.40
N SER A 277 16.65 -9.39 -1.96
CA SER A 277 17.57 -10.53 -1.86
C SER A 277 18.11 -10.95 -3.22
N GLN A 278 17.25 -11.01 -4.24
CA GLN A 278 17.63 -11.34 -5.60
C GLN A 278 18.51 -10.24 -6.21
N GLY A 279 18.15 -8.98 -6.01
CA GLY A 279 18.98 -7.85 -6.44
C GLY A 279 20.37 -7.87 -5.80
N ARG A 280 20.46 -8.27 -4.53
CA ARG A 280 21.74 -8.43 -3.83
C ARG A 280 22.56 -9.59 -4.41
N LEU A 281 21.94 -10.73 -4.69
CA LEU A 281 22.60 -11.87 -5.32
C LEU A 281 23.19 -11.49 -6.69
N ILE A 282 22.43 -10.81 -7.54
CA ILE A 282 22.88 -10.33 -8.86
C ILE A 282 24.10 -9.41 -8.71
N TRP A 283 24.08 -8.52 -7.72
CA TRP A 283 25.19 -7.61 -7.44
C TRP A 283 26.44 -8.35 -6.97
N ASP A 284 26.31 -9.23 -5.96
CA ASP A 284 27.42 -9.92 -5.33
C ASP A 284 28.09 -10.93 -6.29
N THR A 285 27.30 -11.59 -7.13
CA THR A 285 27.79 -12.53 -8.17
C THR A 285 28.34 -11.83 -9.41
N LYS A 286 28.20 -10.50 -9.52
CA LYS A 286 28.55 -9.71 -10.71
C LYS A 286 27.89 -10.26 -11.99
N ALA A 287 26.65 -10.73 -11.88
CA ALA A 287 25.90 -11.36 -12.98
C ALA A 287 25.44 -10.36 -14.08
N MET A 288 25.65 -9.05 -13.88
CA MET A 288 25.36 -8.03 -14.89
C MET A 288 26.50 -7.92 -15.90
N HIS A 289 26.19 -8.18 -17.17
CA HIS A 289 27.13 -8.11 -18.29
C HIS A 289 26.78 -6.96 -19.22
N LYS A 290 27.79 -6.22 -19.69
CA LYS A 290 27.61 -5.21 -20.73
C LYS A 290 27.74 -5.86 -22.10
N SER A 291 26.75 -5.68 -22.96
CA SER A 291 26.77 -6.09 -24.37
C SER A 291 26.47 -4.89 -25.26
N GLY A 292 27.52 -4.35 -25.89
CA GLY A 292 27.42 -3.12 -26.69
C GLY A 292 26.81 -1.96 -25.91
N ASN A 293 25.58 -1.60 -26.28
CA ASN A 293 24.84 -0.44 -25.76
C ASN A 293 23.90 -0.77 -24.58
N PHE A 294 23.78 -2.02 -24.16
CA PHE A 294 22.89 -2.41 -23.06
C PHE A 294 23.58 -3.30 -22.03
N TYR A 295 22.98 -3.37 -20.84
CA TYR A 295 23.33 -4.34 -19.82
C TYR A 295 22.31 -5.47 -19.83
N TRP A 296 22.77 -6.70 -19.61
CA TRP A 296 21.90 -7.86 -19.50
C TRP A 296 22.33 -8.73 -18.31
N CYS A 297 21.36 -9.44 -17.75
CA CYS A 297 21.54 -10.41 -16.69
C CYS A 297 20.56 -11.55 -16.96
N ARG A 298 21.01 -12.79 -16.86
CA ARG A 298 20.15 -13.97 -16.92
C ARG A 298 20.01 -14.53 -15.51
N ILE A 299 18.78 -14.70 -15.05
CA ILE A 299 18.47 -15.38 -13.80
C ILE A 299 18.13 -16.82 -14.18
N GLU A 300 19.00 -17.76 -13.82
CA GLU A 300 18.73 -19.19 -13.94
C GLU A 300 18.11 -19.66 -12.62
N GLN A 301 17.01 -20.41 -12.71
CA GLN A 301 16.32 -21.03 -11.58
C GLN A 301 16.93 -22.39 -11.27
#